data_AF-A0A399EJ01-F1
#
_entry.id   AF-A0A399EJ01-F1
#
_cell.length_a   1.000
_cell.length_b   1.000
_cell.length_c   1.000
_cell.angle_alpha   90.00
_cell.angle_beta   90.00
_cell.angle_gamma   90.00
#
_symmetry.space_group_name_H-M   'P 1'
#
loop_
_entity.id
_entity.type
_entity.pdbx_description
1 polymer ?
#
loop_
_entity_poly.entity_id
_entity_poly.type
_entity_poly.pdbx_seq_one_letter_code
_entity_poly.pdbx_strand_id
1 'polypeptide(L)' 'MEKIVQFSKENAFVLAALLVGAHSAGKSAMNLKNGEGCRRCETAGVVLGAGLALWAGVELVRGWRA' A
#
# COMPACT_ATOMS: atom_id res chain seq x y z
N MET A 1 -13.88 -20.55 -0.78
CA MET A 1 -14.16 -19.11 -0.91
C MET A 1 -14.49 -18.44 0.43
N GLU A 2 -15.23 -19.09 1.34
CA GLU A 2 -15.57 -18.53 2.66
C GLU A 2 -14.37 -18.04 3.49
N LYS A 3 -13.26 -18.80 3.54
CA LYS A 3 -12.06 -18.38 4.28
C LYS A 3 -11.43 -17.08 3.76
N ILE A 4 -11.48 -16.85 2.44
CA ILE A 4 -10.92 -15.64 1.83
C ILE A 4 -11.80 -14.44 2.14
N VAL A 5 -13.12 -14.61 2.10
CA VAL A 5 -14.09 -13.54 2.42
C VAL A 5 -14.00 -13.13 3.89
N GLN A 6 -13.83 -14.10 4.79
CA GLN A 6 -13.70 -13.84 6.22
C GLN A 6 -12.37 -13.16 6.56
N PHE A 7 -11.26 -13.65 6.00
CA PHE A 7 -9.96 -13.01 6.11
C PHE A 7 -9.95 -11.57 5.57
N SER A 8 -10.61 -11.33 4.43
CA SER A 8 -10.77 -9.99 3.85
C SER A 8 -11.66 -9.07 4.69
N LYS A 9 -12.62 -9.59 5.47
CA LYS A 9 -13.42 -8.77 6.40
C LYS A 9 -12.62 -8.40 7.65
N GLU A 10 -11.88 -9.34 8.21
CA GLU A 10 -11.04 -9.08 9.39
C GLU A 10 -9.84 -8.17 9.07
N ASN A 11 -9.27 -8.30 7.88
CA ASN A 11 -8.11 -7.53 7.43
C ASN A 11 -8.45 -6.48 6.37
N ALA A 12 -9.72 -6.09 6.24
CA ALA A 12 -10.21 -5.15 5.22
C ALA A 12 -9.38 -3.85 5.21
N PHE A 13 -9.08 -3.33 6.39
CA PHE A 13 -8.29 -2.11 6.57
C PHE A 13 -6.85 -2.30 6.09
N VAL A 14 -6.23 -3.44 6.42
CA VAL A 14 -4.84 -3.74 6.05
C VAL A 14 -4.72 -3.96 4.54
N LEU A 15 -5.68 -4.68 3.94
CA LEU A 15 -5.77 -4.84 2.48
C LEU A 15 -5.98 -3.50 1.77
N ALA A 16 -6.86 -2.65 2.29
CA ALA A 16 -7.06 -1.30 1.76
C ALA A 16 -5.79 -0.45 1.89
N ALA A 17 -5.09 -0.50 3.02
CA ALA A 17 -3.82 0.20 3.23
C ALA A 17 -2.74 -0.29 2.25
N LEU A 18 -2.69 -1.60 1.96
CA LEU A 18 -1.77 -2.17 0.99
C LEU A 18 -2.05 -1.67 -0.42
N LEU A 19 -3.30 -1.73 -0.86
CA LEU A 19 -3.71 -1.29 -2.19
C LEU A 19 -3.53 0.22 -2.38
N VAL A 20 -3.96 1.02 -1.40
CA VAL A 20 -3.83 2.48 -1.45
C VAL A 20 -2.36 2.90 -1.35
N GLY A 21 -1.58 2.24 -0.48
CA GLY A 21 -0.14 2.48 -0.35
C GLY A 21 0.60 2.17 -1.66
N ALA A 22 0.35 1.01 -2.26
CA ALA A 22 0.98 0.61 -3.52
C ALA A 22 0.55 1.53 -4.69
N HIS A 23 -0.74 1.86 -4.78
CA HIS A 23 -1.26 2.73 -5.83
C HIS A 23 -0.70 4.17 -5.71
N SER A 24 -0.68 4.73 -4.49
CA SER A 24 -0.13 6.08 -4.26
C SER A 24 1.36 6.14 -4.55
N ALA A 25 2.13 5.15 -4.10
CA ALA A 25 3.56 5.07 -4.39
C ALA A 25 3.83 4.91 -5.89
N GLY A 26 3.06 4.05 -6.58
CA GLY A 26 3.17 3.85 -8.03
C GLY A 26 2.84 5.13 -8.80
N LYS A 27 1.76 5.82 -8.45
CA LYS A 27 1.36 7.09 -9.06
C LYS A 27 2.44 8.15 -8.86
N SER A 28 2.96 8.30 -7.65
CA SER A 28 3.99 9.30 -7.38
C SER A 28 5.33 8.98 -8.02
N ALA A 29 5.71 7.70 -8.11
CA ALA A 29 6.89 7.28 -8.85
C ALA A 29 6.74 7.59 -10.36
N MET A 30 5.54 7.42 -10.91
CA MET A 30 5.25 7.71 -12.31
C MET A 30 5.27 9.21 -12.60
N ASN A 31 4.71 10.03 -11.71
CA ASN A 31 4.81 11.50 -11.76
C ASN A 31 6.28 11.96 -11.71
N LEU A 32 7.07 11.41 -10.79
CA LEU A 32 8.52 11.64 -10.70
C LEU A 32 9.25 11.30 -12.00
N LYS A 33 8.89 10.18 -12.64
CA LYS A 33 9.48 9.74 -13.91
C LYS A 33 9.13 10.68 -15.07
N ASN A 34 7.91 11.21 -15.09
CA ASN A 34 7.44 12.14 -16.12
C ASN A 34 7.85 13.59 -15.85
N GLY A 35 8.42 13.89 -14.68
CA GLY A 35 8.71 15.27 -14.26
C GLY A 35 7.46 16.09 -13.92
N GLU A 36 6.35 15.42 -13.61
CA GLU A 36 5.07 16.04 -13.27
C GLU A 36 4.95 16.25 -11.76
N GLY A 37 4.44 17.41 -11.35
CA GLY A 37 4.23 17.74 -9.93
C GLY A 37 5.50 18.20 -9.18
N CYS A 38 5.39 18.30 -7.85
CA CYS A 38 6.50 18.73 -7.01
C CYS A 38 7.38 17.55 -6.63
N ARG A 39 8.65 17.55 -7.05
CA ARG A 39 9.61 16.47 -6.78
C ARG A 39 9.65 16.04 -5.31
N ARG A 40 9.63 16.99 -4.36
CA ARG A 40 9.61 16.66 -2.92
C ARG A 40 8.31 16.00 -2.48
N CYS A 41 7.16 16.48 -2.95
CA CYS A 41 5.85 15.91 -2.62
C CYS A 41 5.72 14.49 -3.17
N GLU A 42 6.11 14.27 -4.43
CA GLU A 42 6.06 12.95 -5.05
C GLU A 42 7.04 11.98 -4.37
N THR A 43 8.25 12.43 -3.98
CA THR A 43 9.20 11.57 -3.25
C THR A 43 8.64 11.17 -1.89
N ALA A 44 7.99 12.09 -1.18
CA ALA A 44 7.29 11.79 0.06
C ALA A 44 6.12 10.82 -0.16
N GLY A 45 5.35 10.99 -1.24
CA GLY A 45 4.27 10.09 -1.65
C GLY A 45 4.77 8.67 -1.92
N VAL A 46 5.91 8.52 -2.61
CA VAL A 46 6.56 7.22 -2.83
C VAL A 46 6.99 6.60 -1.51
N VAL A 47 7.70 7.34 -0.64
CA VAL A 47 8.22 6.80 0.62
C VAL A 47 7.09 6.40 1.57
N LEU A 48 6.09 7.28 1.75
CA LEU A 48 4.96 7.02 2.63
C LEU A 48 4.06 5.92 2.08
N GLY A 49 3.75 5.94 0.79
CA GLY A 49 2.93 4.92 0.15
C GLY A 49 3.60 3.55 0.17
N ALA A 50 4.90 3.48 -0.13
CA ALA A 50 5.67 2.24 -0.06
C ALA A 50 5.80 1.74 1.39
N GLY A 51 6.02 2.63 2.35
CA GLY A 51 6.05 2.29 3.78
C GLY A 51 4.72 1.71 4.27
N LEU A 52 3.61 2.33 3.90
CA LEU A 52 2.25 1.83 4.18
C LEU A 52 2.01 0.45 3.55
N ALA A 53 2.40 0.26 2.29
CA ALA A 53 2.24 -1.01 1.60
C ALA A 53 3.10 -2.12 2.21
N LEU A 54 4.34 -1.81 2.59
CA LEU A 54 5.25 -2.75 3.27
C LEU A 54 4.72 -3.14 4.64
N TRP A 55 4.30 -2.16 5.45
CA TRP A 55 3.73 -2.43 6.77
C TRP A 55 2.47 -3.28 6.67
N ALA A 56 1.56 -2.94 5.76
CA ALA A 56 0.35 -3.71 5.52
C ALA A 56 0.66 -5.13 5.03
N GLY A 57 1.68 -5.30 4.18
CA GLY A 57 2.14 -6.62 3.74
C GLY A 57 2.67 -7.47 4.88
N VAL A 58 3.44 -6.88 5.80
CA VAL A 58 3.93 -7.56 7.01
C VAL A 58 2.76 -7.99 7.90
N GLU A 59 1.75 -7.13 8.08
CA GLU A 59 0.62 -7.44 8.95
C GLU A 59 -0.30 -8.51 8.38
N LEU A 60 -0.49 -8.54 7.06
CA LEU A 60 -1.19 -9.65 6.39
C LEU A 60 -0.43 -10.97 6.56
N VAL A 61 0.91 -10.96 6.46
CA VAL A 61 1.72 -12.18 6.65
C VAL A 61 1.67 -12.66 8.10
N ARG A 62 1.72 -11.74 9.08
CA ARG A 62 1.57 -12.09 10.50
C ARG A 62 0.19 -12.68 10.79
N GLY A 63 -0.88 -12.04 10.30
CA GLY A 63 -2.25 -12.52 10.46
C GLY A 63 -2.54 -13.82 9.73
N TRP A 64 -1.77 -14.16 8.69
CA TRP A 64 -1.89 -15.44 7.99
C TRP A 64 -1.07 -16.58 8.64
N ARG A 65 -0.03 -16.23 9.39
CA ARG A 65 0.87 -17.19 10.05
C ARG A 65 0.48 -17.49 11.51
N ALA A 66 -0.34 -16.64 12.12
CA ALA A 66 -0.98 -16.84 13.42
C ALA A 66 -2.18 -17.79 13.30
#